data_AF-A0A5S6R5C0-F1
#
_entry.id   AF-A0A5S6R5C0-F1
#
_cell.length_a   1.000
_cell.length_b   1.000
_cell.length_c   1.000
_cell.angle_alpha   90.00
_cell.angle_beta   90.00
_cell.angle_gamma   90.00
#
_symmetry.space_group_name_H-M   'P 1'
#
loop_
_entity.id
_entity.type
_entity.pdbx_description
1 polymer ?
#
loop_
_entity_poly.entity_id
_entity_poly.type
_entity_poly.pdbx_seq_one_letter_code
_entity_poly.pdbx_strand_id
1 'polypeptide(L)'
;MAELLSQMNTRILKEPLGFIRVIEFPMVILAFATTAGYAASMLVQYSCFGEKEYSNEYHLDWSYPFDLPVYGLASNFCDPKSQTVYPFGEGAVSQSQFFVCTGILSFLYILGILCVYLFQLEKYETDNRWPVVDFLITVVLAIFWFIASCAWAAGVSTLKSITDPMTVKVKLISISVLCASKDHACAFPTEWNYASLNVSLIAGFACFFLFASNLWFIWKETEWFKSRQPPSASMAPSSMPQQSASYSGPR
;
A
#
# COMPACT_ATOMS: atom_id res chain seq x y z
N MET A 1 24.51 16.74 11.30
CA MET A 1 24.36 15.51 10.48
C MET A 1 25.43 14.46 10.81
N ALA A 2 26.72 14.83 10.88
CA ALA A 2 27.81 13.90 11.21
C ALA A 2 27.69 13.26 12.61
N GLU A 3 27.28 14.00 13.64
CA GLU A 3 27.04 13.43 14.99
C GLU A 3 25.83 12.50 15.06
N LEU A 4 24.77 12.78 14.28
CA LEU A 4 23.59 11.89 14.18
C LEU A 4 23.93 10.56 13.51
N LEU A 5 24.80 10.59 12.49
CA LEU A 5 25.29 9.37 11.83
C LEU A 5 26.28 8.60 12.70
N SER A 6 27.03 9.27 13.59
CA SER A 6 27.96 8.65 14.53
C SER A 6 27.28 7.79 15.60
N GLN A 7 26.00 8.04 15.91
CA GLN A 7 25.23 7.26 16.90
C GLN A 7 24.33 6.20 16.27
N MET A 8 24.31 6.09 14.93
CA MET A 8 23.49 5.11 14.22
C MET A 8 24.07 3.69 14.34
N ASN A 9 23.40 2.81 15.08
CA ASN A 9 23.77 1.40 15.11
C ASN A 9 23.12 0.64 13.94
N THR A 10 23.81 0.61 12.79
CA THR A 10 23.33 -0.08 11.57
C THR A 10 23.28 -1.61 11.67
N ARG A 11 23.76 -2.19 12.79
CA ARG A 11 23.71 -3.63 13.04
C ARG A 11 22.29 -4.18 13.01
N ILE A 12 21.33 -3.42 13.55
CA ILE A 12 19.92 -3.84 13.64
C ILE A 12 19.25 -3.98 12.26
N LEU A 13 19.72 -3.23 11.25
CA LEU A 13 19.21 -3.33 9.87
C LEU A 13 19.63 -4.64 9.19
N LYS A 14 20.65 -5.32 9.72
CA LYS A 14 21.11 -6.64 9.24
C LYS A 14 20.42 -7.79 9.98
N GLU A 15 19.72 -7.49 11.05
CA GLU A 15 18.91 -8.47 11.77
C GLU A 15 17.55 -8.61 11.07
N PRO A 16 16.92 -9.81 11.13
CA PRO A 16 15.69 -10.08 10.38
C PRO A 16 14.56 -9.10 10.76
N LEU A 17 14.54 -8.62 12.01
CA LEU A 17 13.57 -7.65 12.52
C LEU A 17 13.64 -6.30 11.78
N GLY A 18 14.83 -5.71 11.69
CA GLY A 18 15.05 -4.42 11.01
C GLY A 18 15.03 -4.57 9.48
N PHE A 19 15.54 -5.68 8.96
CA PHE A 19 15.61 -5.94 7.52
C PHE A 19 14.22 -5.99 6.88
N ILE A 20 13.24 -6.66 7.50
CA ILE A 20 11.88 -6.72 6.96
C ILE A 20 11.24 -5.33 6.93
N ARG A 21 11.47 -4.48 7.94
CA ARG A 21 10.99 -3.07 7.93
C ARG A 21 11.55 -2.26 6.76
N VAL A 22 12.82 -2.50 6.39
CA VAL A 22 13.45 -1.84 5.23
C VAL A 22 12.80 -2.27 3.92
N ILE A 23 12.31 -3.52 3.82
CA ILE A 23 11.56 -4.01 2.65
C ILE A 23 10.11 -3.50 2.66
N GLU A 24 9.46 -3.46 3.82
CA GLU A 24 8.10 -2.93 3.97
C GLU A 24 8.02 -1.47 3.51
N PHE A 25 9.03 -0.65 3.80
CA PHE A 25 9.04 0.77 3.47
C PHE A 25 8.76 1.09 1.99
N PRO A 26 9.56 0.61 1.00
CA PRO A 26 9.29 0.87 -0.41
C PRO A 26 8.02 0.15 -0.90
N MET A 27 7.65 -0.99 -0.32
CA MET A 27 6.45 -1.73 -0.73
C MET A 27 5.17 -1.01 -0.36
N VAL A 28 5.12 -0.42 0.83
CA VAL A 28 4.00 0.41 1.29
C VAL A 28 3.84 1.64 0.39
N ILE A 29 4.96 2.31 0.06
CA ILE A 29 4.97 3.45 -0.86
C ILE A 29 4.43 3.04 -2.22
N LEU A 30 4.93 1.92 -2.77
CA LEU A 30 4.46 1.40 -4.05
C LEU A 30 2.95 1.15 -4.02
N ALA A 31 2.42 0.53 -2.96
CA ALA A 31 1.00 0.22 -2.84
C ALA A 31 0.11 1.47 -2.85
N PHE A 32 0.34 2.44 -1.94
CA PHE A 32 -0.53 3.62 -1.88
C PHE A 32 -0.28 4.60 -3.03
N ALA A 33 0.97 4.75 -3.51
CA ALA A 33 1.29 5.68 -4.59
C ALA A 33 0.72 5.22 -5.94
N THR A 34 0.73 3.91 -6.22
CA THR A 34 0.12 3.38 -7.46
C THR A 34 -1.40 3.48 -7.48
N THR A 35 -2.04 3.52 -6.31
CA THR A 35 -3.49 3.75 -6.18
C THR A 35 -3.83 5.23 -6.25
N ALA A 36 -3.18 6.07 -5.43
CA ALA A 36 -3.45 7.50 -5.35
C ALA A 36 -2.98 8.28 -6.59
N GLY A 37 -1.90 7.81 -7.23
CA GLY A 37 -1.36 8.40 -8.46
C GLY A 37 -2.02 7.90 -9.74
N TYR A 38 -3.03 7.02 -9.66
CA TYR A 38 -3.71 6.55 -10.86
C TYR A 38 -4.59 7.64 -11.46
N ALA A 39 -4.36 7.91 -12.74
CA ALA A 39 -5.23 8.70 -13.59
C ALA A 39 -5.36 8.00 -14.94
N ALA A 40 -6.59 7.97 -15.45
CA ALA A 40 -6.92 7.43 -16.76
C ALA A 40 -7.67 8.50 -17.55
N SER A 41 -7.33 8.62 -18.83
CA SER A 41 -7.97 9.53 -19.77
C SER A 41 -8.35 8.79 -21.03
N MET A 42 -9.55 9.08 -21.57
CA MET A 42 -9.99 8.63 -22.88
C MET A 42 -10.31 9.84 -23.73
N LEU A 43 -9.69 9.92 -24.91
CA LEU A 43 -9.93 10.97 -25.89
C LEU A 43 -11.13 10.56 -26.76
N VAL A 44 -12.09 11.46 -26.87
CA VAL A 44 -13.22 11.36 -27.79
C VAL A 44 -13.07 12.48 -28.80
N GLN A 45 -12.73 12.12 -30.03
CA GLN A 45 -12.69 13.06 -31.14
C GLN A 45 -14.05 13.07 -31.82
N TYR A 46 -14.63 14.25 -32.05
CA TYR A 46 -15.95 14.38 -32.67
C TYR A 46 -16.01 15.52 -33.71
N SER A 47 -16.93 15.39 -34.66
CA SER A 47 -17.18 16.38 -35.72
C SER A 47 -18.66 16.78 -35.75
N CYS A 48 -18.93 18.08 -35.64
CA CYS A 48 -20.30 18.60 -35.65
C CYS A 48 -20.84 18.74 -37.08
N PHE A 49 -22.16 18.64 -37.26
CA PHE A 49 -22.79 18.77 -38.58
C PHE A 49 -22.41 20.09 -39.26
N GLY A 50 -21.71 20.00 -40.39
CA GLY A 50 -21.25 21.16 -41.16
C GLY A 50 -19.75 21.46 -41.04
N GLU A 51 -19.03 20.79 -40.13
CA GLU A 51 -17.57 20.80 -40.09
C GLU A 51 -16.99 19.69 -40.97
N LYS A 52 -15.83 19.95 -41.58
CA LYS A 52 -15.03 18.91 -42.22
C LYS A 52 -13.92 18.53 -41.25
N GLU A 53 -13.76 17.23 -41.00
CA GLU A 53 -12.73 16.63 -40.13
C GLU A 53 -13.04 16.69 -38.62
N TYR A 54 -12.35 15.86 -37.83
CA TYR A 54 -12.48 15.80 -36.36
C TYR A 54 -11.85 17.05 -35.73
N SER A 55 -12.59 18.16 -35.68
CA SER A 55 -12.06 19.44 -35.17
C SER A 55 -12.07 19.54 -33.64
N ASN A 56 -12.87 18.72 -32.95
CA ASN A 56 -13.12 18.86 -31.52
C ASN A 56 -12.73 17.61 -30.74
N GLU A 57 -12.20 17.82 -29.54
CA GLU A 57 -11.74 16.77 -28.64
C GLU A 57 -12.42 16.91 -27.27
N TYR A 58 -12.80 15.78 -26.69
CA TYR A 58 -13.32 15.69 -25.34
C TYR A 58 -12.52 14.66 -24.55
N HIS A 59 -12.04 15.06 -23.37
CA HIS A 59 -11.28 14.19 -22.48
C HIS A 59 -12.20 13.65 -21.39
N LEU A 60 -12.38 12.32 -21.38
CA LEU A 60 -13.05 11.62 -20.29
C LEU A 60 -11.98 11.12 -19.32
N ASP A 61 -11.76 11.90 -18.27
CA ASP A 61 -10.73 11.63 -17.28
C ASP A 61 -11.36 11.08 -16.00
N TRP A 62 -10.71 10.08 -15.39
CA TRP A 62 -11.05 9.62 -14.06
C TRP A 62 -9.79 9.25 -13.28
N SER A 63 -9.80 9.56 -12.00
CA SER A 63 -8.64 9.40 -11.12
C SER A 63 -9.09 8.99 -9.72
N TYR A 64 -8.12 8.70 -8.85
CA TYR A 64 -8.37 8.64 -7.42
C TYR A 64 -9.11 9.92 -6.94
N PRO A 65 -10.15 9.84 -6.07
CA PRO A 65 -10.61 8.67 -5.32
C PRO A 65 -11.63 7.78 -6.05
N PHE A 66 -11.69 7.82 -7.38
CA PHE A 66 -12.59 7.01 -8.21
C PHE A 66 -14.07 7.30 -7.97
N ASP A 67 -14.40 8.58 -7.81
CA ASP A 67 -15.79 9.06 -7.74
C ASP A 67 -16.39 9.19 -9.15
N LEU A 68 -16.64 8.02 -9.75
CA LEU A 68 -17.06 7.91 -11.14
C LEU A 68 -18.41 8.56 -11.49
N PRO A 69 -19.42 8.59 -10.58
CA PRO A 69 -20.68 9.29 -10.83
C PRO A 69 -20.57 10.80 -11.04
N VAL A 70 -19.42 11.41 -10.75
CA VAL A 70 -19.22 12.87 -10.93
C VAL A 70 -18.86 13.21 -12.38
N TYR A 71 -18.35 12.26 -13.16
CA TYR A 71 -17.94 12.49 -14.55
C TYR A 71 -19.15 12.45 -15.48
N GLY A 72 -19.84 13.58 -15.55
CA GLY A 72 -20.93 13.82 -16.48
C GLY A 72 -20.44 14.08 -17.90
N LEU A 73 -21.21 13.63 -18.88
CA LEU A 73 -21.02 13.84 -20.31
C LEU A 73 -22.20 14.59 -20.89
N ALA A 74 -21.94 15.59 -21.74
CA ALA A 74 -23.00 16.25 -22.51
C ALA A 74 -23.67 15.24 -23.45
N SER A 75 -25.01 15.16 -23.44
CA SER A 75 -25.75 14.27 -24.34
C SER A 75 -25.60 14.66 -25.82
N ASN A 76 -25.27 15.94 -26.08
CA ASN A 76 -24.87 16.42 -27.40
C ASN A 76 -23.62 17.28 -27.26
N PHE A 77 -22.49 16.76 -27.75
CA PHE A 77 -21.20 17.48 -27.72
C PHE A 77 -21.21 18.82 -28.48
N CYS A 78 -22.13 18.99 -29.45
CA CYS A 78 -22.26 20.20 -30.25
C CYS A 78 -23.26 21.23 -29.66
N ASP A 79 -23.98 20.88 -28.58
CA ASP A 79 -24.91 21.79 -27.92
C ASP A 79 -24.49 22.01 -26.45
N PRO A 80 -24.03 23.22 -26.09
CA PRO A 80 -23.62 23.55 -24.72
C PRO A 80 -24.78 23.57 -23.72
N LYS A 81 -26.05 23.49 -24.16
CA LYS A 81 -27.23 23.40 -23.29
C LYS A 81 -27.76 21.97 -23.11
N SER A 82 -27.05 20.99 -23.65
CA SER A 82 -27.48 19.59 -23.60
C SER A 82 -27.43 19.00 -22.18
N GLN A 83 -28.31 18.04 -21.94
CA GLN A 83 -28.42 17.37 -20.64
C GLN A 83 -27.14 16.58 -20.34
N THR A 84 -26.62 16.72 -19.12
CA THR A 84 -25.50 15.91 -18.64
C THR A 84 -25.97 14.50 -18.30
N VAL A 85 -25.27 13.49 -18.82
CA VAL A 85 -25.51 12.07 -18.61
C VAL A 85 -24.30 11.47 -17.89
N TYR A 86 -24.55 10.63 -16.90
CA TYR A 86 -23.51 9.97 -16.13
C TYR A 86 -23.32 8.53 -16.66
N PRO A 87 -22.24 8.26 -17.43
CA PRO A 87 -22.06 6.96 -18.09
C PRO A 87 -21.60 5.85 -17.13
N PHE A 88 -21.00 6.25 -16.00
CA PHE A 88 -20.42 5.35 -15.02
C PHE A 88 -21.38 5.06 -13.86
N GLY A 89 -21.23 3.88 -13.26
CA GLY A 89 -21.93 3.50 -12.03
C GLY A 89 -21.18 3.96 -10.77
N GLU A 90 -21.57 3.43 -9.62
CA GLU A 90 -20.86 3.65 -8.36
C GLU A 90 -19.40 3.18 -8.47
N GLY A 91 -18.47 4.10 -8.21
CA GLY A 91 -17.04 3.81 -8.22
C GLY A 91 -16.54 3.21 -6.89
N ALA A 92 -15.22 3.16 -6.74
CA ALA A 92 -14.57 2.49 -5.61
C ALA A 92 -13.98 3.46 -4.57
N VAL A 93 -14.75 4.49 -4.20
CA VAL A 93 -14.29 5.60 -3.32
C VAL A 93 -13.88 5.10 -1.95
N SER A 94 -14.78 4.40 -1.26
CA SER A 94 -14.51 3.92 0.10
C SER A 94 -13.38 2.90 0.13
N GLN A 95 -13.32 1.98 -0.83
CA GLN A 95 -12.30 0.93 -0.88
C GLN A 95 -10.91 1.50 -1.14
N SER A 96 -10.80 2.43 -2.10
CA SER A 96 -9.52 3.07 -2.43
C SER A 96 -9.00 3.95 -1.30
N GLN A 97 -9.86 4.75 -0.67
CA GLN A 97 -9.49 5.61 0.46
C GLN A 97 -9.03 4.78 1.66
N PHE A 98 -9.72 3.69 1.97
CA PHE A 98 -9.31 2.79 3.06
C PHE A 98 -7.94 2.14 2.79
N PHE A 99 -7.70 1.72 1.54
CA PHE A 99 -6.41 1.18 1.11
C PHE A 99 -5.26 2.19 1.22
N VAL A 100 -5.46 3.41 0.70
CA VAL A 100 -4.46 4.48 0.77
C VAL A 100 -4.21 4.93 2.22
N CYS A 101 -5.27 5.04 3.03
CA CYS A 101 -5.15 5.38 4.45
C CYS A 101 -4.31 4.35 5.21
N THR A 102 -4.59 3.06 4.98
CA THR A 102 -3.79 1.95 5.55
C THR A 102 -2.32 2.05 5.15
N GLY A 103 -2.04 2.39 3.89
CA GLY A 103 -0.70 2.65 3.39
C GLY A 103 0.01 3.82 4.09
N ILE A 104 -0.65 4.97 4.23
CA ILE A 104 -0.06 6.15 4.89
C ILE A 104 0.23 5.86 6.37
N LEU A 105 -0.71 5.24 7.09
CA LEU A 105 -0.50 4.85 8.49
C LEU A 105 0.69 3.89 8.65
N SER A 106 0.79 2.91 7.75
CA SER A 106 1.91 1.97 7.72
C SER A 106 3.24 2.66 7.43
N PHE A 107 3.27 3.60 6.49
CA PHE A 107 4.47 4.37 6.15
C PHE A 107 4.98 5.19 7.34
N LEU A 108 4.08 5.92 8.01
CA LEU A 108 4.43 6.72 9.20
C LEU A 108 4.92 5.82 10.34
N TYR A 109 4.28 4.67 10.52
CA TYR A 109 4.70 3.68 11.51
C TYR A 109 6.11 3.12 11.24
N ILE A 110 6.38 2.66 10.01
CA ILE A 110 7.70 2.13 9.63
C ILE A 110 8.78 3.20 9.81
N LEU A 111 8.51 4.44 9.42
CA LEU A 111 9.43 5.56 9.63
C LEU A 111 9.73 5.77 11.13
N GLY A 112 8.67 5.75 11.96
CA GLY A 112 8.79 5.92 13.42
C GLY A 112 9.59 4.80 14.08
N ILE A 113 9.27 3.53 13.79
CA ILE A 113 9.95 2.40 14.40
C ILE A 113 11.40 2.26 13.92
N LEU A 114 11.68 2.54 12.64
CA LEU A 114 13.06 2.59 12.14
C LEU A 114 13.89 3.67 12.83
N CYS A 115 13.29 4.83 13.12
CA CYS A 115 13.94 5.88 13.91
C CYS A 115 14.29 5.38 15.32
N VAL A 116 13.35 4.71 16.00
CA VAL A 116 13.59 4.11 17.32
C VAL A 116 14.71 3.06 17.26
N TYR A 117 14.71 2.18 16.24
CA TYR A 117 15.74 1.16 16.07
C TYR A 117 17.14 1.75 15.85
N LEU A 118 17.23 2.88 15.15
CA LEU A 118 18.53 3.49 14.82
C LEU A 118 19.12 4.30 15.98
N PHE A 119 18.29 5.00 16.76
CA PHE A 119 18.75 5.95 17.79
C PHE A 119 18.57 5.49 19.23
N GLN A 120 17.68 4.53 19.49
CA GLN A 120 17.25 4.16 20.85
C GLN A 120 17.21 2.65 21.05
N LEU A 121 18.11 1.92 20.37
CA LEU A 121 18.15 0.46 20.39
C LEU A 121 18.31 -0.12 21.81
N GLU A 122 19.22 0.44 22.61
CA GLU A 122 19.43 -0.01 24.00
C GLU A 122 18.15 0.06 24.83
N LYS A 123 17.30 1.08 24.60
CA LYS A 123 16.03 1.23 25.29
C LYS A 123 14.97 0.25 24.79
N TYR A 124 14.99 -0.07 23.49
CA TYR A 124 14.11 -1.06 22.89
C TYR A 124 14.41 -2.48 23.40
N GLU A 125 15.69 -2.80 23.60
CA GLU A 125 16.12 -4.13 24.09
C GLU A 125 15.97 -4.29 25.61
N THR A 126 16.14 -3.22 26.38
CA THR A 126 16.09 -3.28 27.86
C THR A 126 14.70 -3.13 28.44
N ASP A 127 13.79 -2.40 27.78
CA ASP A 127 12.42 -2.20 28.24
C ASP A 127 11.42 -3.01 27.41
N ASN A 128 10.92 -4.07 28.03
CA ASN A 128 10.00 -5.05 27.45
C ASN A 128 8.65 -4.48 26.97
N ARG A 129 8.33 -3.22 27.30
CA ARG A 129 7.12 -2.56 26.80
C ARG A 129 7.21 -2.24 25.31
N TRP A 130 8.37 -1.87 24.80
CA TRP A 130 8.52 -1.46 23.40
C TRP A 130 8.28 -2.59 22.40
N PRO A 131 8.84 -3.80 22.58
CA PRO A 131 8.55 -4.93 21.69
C PRO A 131 7.08 -5.35 21.71
N VAL A 132 6.40 -5.24 22.86
CA VAL A 132 4.96 -5.55 22.97
C VAL A 132 4.11 -4.53 22.21
N VAL A 133 4.44 -3.24 22.30
CA VAL A 133 3.75 -2.18 21.53
C VAL A 133 3.99 -2.34 20.03
N ASP A 134 5.23 -2.59 19.61
CA ASP A 134 5.57 -2.88 18.21
C ASP A 134 4.80 -4.09 17.68
N PHE A 135 4.71 -5.16 18.48
CA PHE A 135 3.92 -6.34 18.13
C PHE A 135 2.44 -6.00 17.92
N LEU A 136 1.81 -5.32 18.88
CA LEU A 136 0.38 -4.99 18.83
C LEU A 136 0.03 -4.09 17.63
N ILE A 137 0.84 -3.05 17.38
CA ILE A 137 0.62 -2.16 16.24
C ILE A 137 0.79 -2.94 14.92
N THR A 138 1.83 -3.79 14.82
CA THR A 138 2.04 -4.62 13.64
C THR A 138 0.88 -5.58 13.39
N VAL A 139 0.27 -6.15 14.44
CA VAL A 139 -0.91 -7.02 14.30
C VAL A 139 -2.08 -6.25 13.69
N VAL A 140 -2.36 -5.05 14.22
CA VAL A 140 -3.44 -4.19 13.69
C VAL A 140 -3.17 -3.82 12.23
N LEU A 141 -1.94 -3.42 11.89
CA LEU A 141 -1.57 -3.08 10.52
C LEU A 141 -1.64 -4.28 9.58
N ALA A 142 -1.26 -5.49 10.02
CA ALA A 142 -1.39 -6.69 9.22
C ALA A 142 -2.86 -7.00 8.89
N ILE A 143 -3.75 -6.89 9.88
CA ILE A 143 -5.20 -7.06 9.68
C ILE A 143 -5.75 -5.98 8.74
N PHE A 144 -5.34 -4.73 8.92
CA PHE A 144 -5.77 -3.64 8.05
C PHE A 144 -5.30 -3.87 6.60
N TRP A 145 -4.04 -4.28 6.38
CA TRP A 145 -3.55 -4.62 5.05
C TRP A 145 -4.34 -5.76 4.40
N PHE A 146 -4.72 -6.78 5.17
CA PHE A 146 -5.53 -7.88 4.66
C PHE A 146 -6.91 -7.39 4.20
N ILE A 147 -7.65 -6.73 5.10
CA ILE A 147 -9.01 -6.23 4.82
C ILE A 147 -8.98 -5.21 3.68
N ALA A 148 -8.01 -4.29 3.71
CA ALA A 148 -7.84 -3.25 2.70
C ALA A 148 -7.51 -3.85 1.33
N SER A 149 -6.62 -4.85 1.26
CA SER A 149 -6.27 -5.51 0.00
C SER A 149 -7.46 -6.28 -0.58
N CYS A 150 -8.24 -6.97 0.25
CA CYS A 150 -9.47 -7.64 -0.20
C CYS A 150 -10.52 -6.64 -0.69
N ALA A 151 -10.77 -5.57 0.08
CA ALA A 151 -11.72 -4.52 -0.31
C ALA A 151 -11.28 -3.83 -1.60
N TRP A 152 -9.98 -3.55 -1.74
CA TRP A 152 -9.44 -2.90 -2.92
C TRP A 152 -9.44 -3.82 -4.14
N ALA A 153 -9.18 -5.12 -3.99
CA ALA A 153 -9.33 -6.10 -5.07
C ALA A 153 -10.77 -6.14 -5.61
N ALA A 154 -11.77 -6.11 -4.72
CA ALA A 154 -13.17 -5.99 -5.11
C ALA A 154 -13.44 -4.64 -5.81
N GLY A 155 -12.92 -3.54 -5.27
CA GLY A 155 -13.04 -2.21 -5.86
C GLY A 155 -12.46 -2.12 -7.28
N VAL A 156 -11.25 -2.63 -7.49
CA VAL A 156 -10.60 -2.67 -8.82
C VAL A 156 -11.37 -3.55 -9.80
N SER A 157 -11.95 -4.66 -9.35
CA SER A 157 -12.81 -5.50 -10.18
C SER A 157 -14.05 -4.73 -10.66
N THR A 158 -14.72 -4.02 -9.74
CA THR A 158 -15.84 -3.15 -10.07
C THR A 158 -15.44 -2.05 -11.04
N LEU A 159 -14.31 -1.35 -10.78
CA LEU A 159 -13.79 -0.32 -11.67
C LEU A 159 -13.59 -0.86 -13.09
N LYS A 160 -12.88 -1.97 -13.25
CA LYS A 160 -12.68 -2.59 -14.58
C LYS A 160 -13.98 -2.94 -15.28
N SER A 161 -14.98 -3.41 -14.54
CA SER A 161 -16.28 -3.77 -15.11
C SER A 161 -17.07 -2.55 -15.58
N ILE A 162 -17.00 -1.42 -14.88
CA ILE A 162 -17.77 -0.21 -15.21
C ILE A 162 -17.03 0.74 -16.14
N THR A 163 -15.70 0.73 -16.13
CA THR A 163 -14.83 1.54 -17.00
C THR A 163 -14.28 0.73 -18.18
N ASP A 164 -14.84 -0.44 -18.49
CA ASP A 164 -14.41 -1.21 -19.65
C ASP A 164 -14.49 -0.34 -20.93
N PRO A 165 -13.38 -0.13 -21.67
CA PRO A 165 -13.37 0.78 -22.81
C PRO A 165 -14.42 0.45 -23.87
N MET A 166 -14.68 -0.83 -24.13
CA MET A 166 -15.68 -1.26 -25.10
C MET A 166 -17.10 -0.94 -24.62
N THR A 167 -17.40 -1.24 -23.36
CA THR A 167 -18.68 -0.93 -22.74
C THR A 167 -18.94 0.58 -22.71
N VAL A 168 -17.92 1.38 -22.36
CA VAL A 168 -18.00 2.84 -22.36
C VAL A 168 -18.19 3.39 -23.77
N LYS A 169 -17.45 2.90 -24.76
CA LYS A 169 -17.62 3.27 -26.18
C LYS A 169 -19.05 3.00 -26.65
N VAL A 170 -19.60 1.82 -26.39
CA VAL A 170 -20.97 1.45 -26.78
C VAL A 170 -22.00 2.34 -26.09
N LYS A 171 -21.84 2.60 -24.78
CA LYS A 171 -22.70 3.55 -24.05
C LYS A 171 -22.61 4.94 -24.65
N LEU A 172 -21.42 5.44 -24.97
CA LEU A 172 -21.23 6.77 -25.51
C LEU A 172 -21.87 6.92 -26.90
N ILE A 173 -21.71 5.90 -27.75
CA ILE A 173 -22.39 5.82 -29.05
C ILE A 173 -23.91 5.83 -28.88
N SER A 174 -24.44 5.14 -27.86
CA SER A 174 -25.88 5.07 -27.61
C SER A 174 -26.47 6.35 -27.02
N ILE A 175 -25.70 7.06 -26.19
CA ILE A 175 -26.13 8.29 -25.51
C ILE A 175 -26.04 9.50 -26.44
N SER A 176 -24.98 9.57 -27.23
CA SER A 176 -24.75 10.73 -28.11
C SER A 176 -25.35 10.50 -29.48
N VAL A 177 -26.37 11.31 -29.80
CA VAL A 177 -27.03 11.30 -31.11
C VAL A 177 -26.03 11.52 -32.25
N LEU A 178 -24.95 12.25 -31.99
CA LEU A 178 -23.86 12.51 -32.93
C LEU A 178 -23.09 11.23 -33.31
N CYS A 179 -22.69 10.43 -32.31
CA CYS A 179 -21.90 9.22 -32.54
C CYS A 179 -22.76 8.04 -33.01
N ALA A 180 -24.09 8.09 -32.81
CA ALA A 180 -25.05 7.12 -33.35
C ALA A 180 -25.31 7.28 -34.86
N SER A 181 -24.88 8.41 -35.46
CA SER A 181 -25.08 8.69 -36.89
C SER A 181 -24.26 7.75 -37.79
N LYS A 182 -24.79 7.43 -38.98
CA LYS A 182 -24.21 6.49 -39.96
C LYS A 182 -22.84 6.90 -40.50
N ASP A 183 -22.45 8.16 -40.34
CA ASP A 183 -21.14 8.67 -40.79
C ASP A 183 -20.02 8.53 -39.74
N HIS A 184 -20.29 7.88 -38.58
CA HIS A 184 -19.32 7.69 -37.49
C HIS A 184 -18.57 8.99 -37.13
N ALA A 185 -19.31 10.03 -36.76
CA ALA A 185 -18.75 11.34 -36.43
C ALA A 185 -17.85 11.35 -35.18
N CYS A 186 -17.57 10.19 -34.57
CA CYS A 186 -16.79 10.06 -33.35
C CYS A 186 -15.71 8.98 -33.45
N ALA A 187 -14.48 9.34 -33.09
CA ALA A 187 -13.34 8.44 -32.99
C ALA A 187 -12.82 8.35 -31.56
N PHE A 188 -12.30 7.17 -31.21
CA PHE A 188 -11.77 6.87 -29.87
C PHE A 188 -10.32 6.37 -29.99
N PRO A 189 -9.36 7.28 -30.21
CA PRO A 189 -7.98 6.90 -30.52
C PRO A 189 -7.19 6.40 -29.31
N THR A 190 -7.61 6.73 -28.07
CA THR A 190 -6.91 6.31 -26.86
C THR A 190 -7.78 5.40 -25.98
N GLU A 191 -7.15 4.38 -25.43
CA GLU A 191 -7.72 3.49 -24.42
C GLU A 191 -6.87 3.56 -23.15
N TRP A 192 -7.51 3.63 -21.99
CA TRP A 192 -6.79 3.54 -20.72
C TRP A 192 -6.38 2.10 -20.39
N ASN A 193 -5.38 1.95 -19.53
CA ASN A 193 -4.93 0.66 -19.04
C ASN A 193 -5.08 0.56 -17.51
N TYR A 194 -5.10 -0.68 -17.01
CA TYR A 194 -5.24 -0.97 -15.58
C TYR A 194 -3.93 -1.39 -14.93
N ALA A 195 -2.78 -1.11 -15.54
CA ALA A 195 -1.49 -1.65 -15.10
C ALA A 195 -1.14 -1.20 -13.68
N SER A 196 -1.23 0.11 -13.39
CA SER A 196 -0.93 0.63 -12.05
C SER A 196 -1.93 0.14 -11.00
N LEU A 197 -3.22 -0.02 -11.34
CA LEU A 197 -4.20 -0.64 -10.45
C LEU A 197 -3.86 -2.10 -10.14
N ASN A 198 -3.44 -2.88 -11.14
CA ASN A 198 -2.99 -4.26 -10.92
C ASN A 198 -1.73 -4.34 -10.04
N VAL A 199 -0.76 -3.45 -10.27
CA VAL A 199 0.45 -3.34 -9.44
C VAL A 199 0.06 -3.04 -8.00
N SER A 200 -0.91 -2.15 -7.77
CA SER A 200 -1.37 -1.82 -6.42
C SER A 200 -1.97 -3.02 -5.68
N LEU A 201 -2.67 -3.93 -6.37
CA LEU A 201 -3.20 -5.16 -5.78
C LEU A 201 -2.08 -6.09 -5.32
N ILE A 202 -1.09 -6.31 -6.19
CA ILE A 202 0.07 -7.16 -5.88
C ILE A 202 0.84 -6.58 -4.70
N ALA A 203 1.10 -5.27 -4.74
CA ALA A 203 1.80 -4.56 -3.68
C ALA A 203 1.04 -4.62 -2.33
N GLY A 204 -0.29 -4.48 -2.36
CA GLY A 204 -1.13 -4.58 -1.15
C GLY A 204 -1.07 -5.95 -0.49
N PHE A 205 -1.25 -7.02 -1.25
CA PHE A 205 -1.11 -8.38 -0.72
C PHE A 205 0.32 -8.68 -0.27
N ALA A 206 1.33 -8.20 -0.99
CA ALA A 206 2.72 -8.33 -0.56
C ALA A 206 2.97 -7.60 0.78
N CYS A 207 2.40 -6.41 0.99
CA CYS A 207 2.46 -5.72 2.28
C CYS A 207 1.81 -6.56 3.38
N PHE A 208 0.64 -7.15 3.16
CA PHE A 208 0.03 -8.06 4.12
C PHE A 208 0.98 -9.20 4.51
N PHE A 209 1.59 -9.89 3.54
CA PHE A 209 2.51 -10.98 3.83
C PHE A 209 3.78 -10.53 4.54
N LEU A 210 4.32 -9.34 4.22
CA LEU A 210 5.48 -8.77 4.90
C LEU A 210 5.17 -8.49 6.37
N PHE A 211 4.08 -7.75 6.65
CA PHE A 211 3.65 -7.45 8.01
C PHE A 211 3.34 -8.72 8.81
N ALA A 212 2.65 -9.69 8.19
CA ALA A 212 2.35 -10.98 8.83
C ALA A 212 3.60 -11.81 9.11
N SER A 213 4.57 -11.81 8.20
CA SER A 213 5.85 -12.51 8.41
C SER A 213 6.69 -11.84 9.49
N ASN A 214 6.64 -10.51 9.57
CA ASN A 214 7.34 -9.74 10.58
C ASN A 214 6.84 -10.02 12.00
N LEU A 215 5.53 -10.29 12.17
CA LEU A 215 4.95 -10.67 13.46
C LEU A 215 5.67 -11.83 14.13
N TRP A 216 6.12 -12.82 13.36
CA TRP A 216 6.88 -13.95 13.91
C TRP A 216 8.20 -13.49 14.54
N PHE A 217 8.92 -12.59 13.87
CA PHE A 217 10.21 -12.09 14.35
C PHE A 217 10.03 -11.19 15.57
N ILE A 218 9.05 -10.29 15.55
CA ILE A 218 8.73 -9.41 16.69
C ILE A 218 8.26 -10.24 17.89
N TRP A 219 7.43 -11.27 17.66
CA TRP A 219 6.94 -12.13 18.74
C TRP A 219 8.07 -12.81 19.52
N LYS A 220 9.14 -13.24 18.84
CA LYS A 220 10.32 -13.82 19.51
C LYS A 220 11.06 -12.82 20.40
N GLU A 221 10.95 -11.52 20.11
CA GLU A 221 11.54 -10.48 20.95
C GLU A 221 10.73 -10.18 22.21
N THR A 222 9.46 -10.58 22.26
CA THR A 222 8.62 -10.41 23.45
C THR A 222 9.00 -11.38 24.58
N GLU A 223 8.89 -10.91 25.82
CA GLU A 223 9.09 -11.74 27.01
C GLU A 223 8.17 -12.96 27.09
N TRP A 224 6.99 -12.91 26.46
CA TRP A 224 6.09 -14.05 26.39
C TRP A 224 6.73 -15.27 25.74
N PHE A 225 7.67 -15.04 24.81
CA PHE A 225 8.45 -16.09 24.19
C PHE A 225 9.73 -16.38 24.96
N LYS A 226 10.48 -15.34 25.38
CA LYS A 226 11.74 -15.48 26.12
C LYS A 226 11.55 -16.21 27.46
N SER A 227 10.48 -15.91 28.21
CA SER A 227 10.12 -16.59 29.46
C SER A 227 9.65 -18.05 29.28
N ARG A 228 9.31 -18.48 28.06
CA ARG A 228 8.92 -19.87 27.76
C ARG A 228 10.11 -20.75 27.34
N GLN A 229 11.27 -20.15 27.10
CA GLN A 229 12.49 -20.92 26.89
C GLN A 229 12.97 -21.45 28.25
N PRO A 230 13.29 -22.75 28.38
CA PRO A 230 14.01 -23.21 29.54
C PRO A 230 15.30 -22.37 29.63
N PRO A 231 15.77 -22.00 30.84
CA PRO A 231 17.03 -21.31 30.97
C PRO A 231 18.05 -22.12 30.17
N SER A 232 18.65 -21.49 29.16
CA SER A 232 19.79 -22.07 28.49
C SER A 232 20.73 -22.50 29.60
N ALA A 233 21.18 -23.75 29.56
CA ALA A 233 22.20 -24.24 30.45
C ALA A 233 23.48 -23.44 30.17
N SER A 234 23.54 -22.20 30.68
CA SER A 234 24.75 -21.47 30.89
C SER A 234 25.57 -22.39 31.76
N MET A 235 26.62 -22.96 31.15
CA MET A 235 27.65 -23.72 31.83
C MET A 235 27.94 -23.00 33.14
N ALA A 236 27.51 -23.61 34.24
CA ALA A 236 27.96 -23.18 35.55
C ALA A 236 29.50 -23.17 35.46
N PRO A 237 30.18 -22.07 35.85
CA PRO A 237 31.61 -22.15 36.07
C PRO A 237 31.78 -23.25 37.11
N SER A 238 32.42 -24.35 36.74
CA SER A 238 32.82 -25.40 37.65
C SER A 238 33.79 -24.78 38.66
N SER A 239 33.25 -24.24 39.75
CA SER A 239 34.01 -23.81 40.91
C SER A 239 34.48 -25.06 41.64
N MET A 240 35.62 -25.61 41.21
CA MET A 240 36.38 -26.55 42.03
C MET A 240 36.82 -25.82 43.31
N PRO A 241 36.56 -26.36 44.51
CA PRO A 241 37.15 -25.82 45.73
C PRO A 241 38.65 -26.13 45.72
N GLN A 242 39.47 -25.07 45.68
CA GLN A 242 40.91 -25.16 45.88
C GLN A 242 41.16 -25.42 47.37
N GLN A 243 41.27 -26.69 47.77
CA GLN A 243 41.71 -27.06 49.11
C GLN A 243 43.20 -26.75 49.24
N SER A 244 43.51 -25.63 49.90
CA SER A 244 44.83 -25.27 50.40
C SER A 244 45.24 -26.25 51.51
N ALA A 245 46.05 -27.25 51.20
CA ALA A 245 46.78 -28.03 52.20
C ALA A 245 48.03 -27.25 52.61
N SER A 246 47.93 -26.47 53.69
CA SER A 246 49.08 -25.88 54.38
C SER A 246 49.62 -26.90 55.40
N TYR A 247 50.93 -27.12 55.31
CA TYR A 247 51.73 -28.10 56.03
C TYR A 247 51.96 -27.66 57.49
N SER A 248 51.76 -28.56 58.46
CA SER A 248 52.36 -28.43 59.80
C SER A 248 52.53 -29.80 60.47
N GLY A 249 53.75 -30.35 60.44
CA GLY A 249 54.20 -31.28 61.48
C GLY A 249 54.28 -30.55 62.83
N PRO A 250 54.26 -31.26 63.98
CA PRO A 250 55.54 -31.67 64.58
C PRO A 250 55.53 -32.92 65.50
N ARG A 251 56.76 -33.45 65.67
CA ARG A 251 57.31 -34.36 66.71
C ARG A 251 56.88 -35.82 66.74
#